data_AF-A0A0J8WWJ9-F1
#
_entry.id   AF-A0A0J8WWJ9-F1
#
_cell.length_a   1.000
_cell.length_b   1.000
_cell.length_c   1.000
_cell.angle_alpha   90.00
_cell.angle_beta   90.00
_cell.angle_gamma   90.00
#
_symmetry.space_group_name_H-M   'P 1'
#
loop_
_entity.id
_entity.type
_entity.pdbx_description
1 polymer ?
#
loop_
_entity_poly.entity_id
_entity_poly.type
_entity_poly.pdbx_seq_one_letter_code
_entity_poly.pdbx_strand_id
1 'polypeptide(L)'
;MSPVRRRLLVYSAPVALVIVVVIVKLFSVVAAGNSAAAGFADRDAGALAEEVAQLERFNVVDPAKASFAAGALAVLQDRLADADRNFAEAAARSSAAESCSARVNLELVRETRGDRAAAASDHRSALGYYLAAREVVDRAPDGCFAGNADPDVDRRHVRNDAQARLNRKISAAGAAVPPNAPPPPPPAQAPPPGPAGTAPTRPPNRLDPASGDPLDRLQQILRDAARG
;
A
#
# COMPACT_ATOMS: atom_id res chain seq x y z
N MET A 1 -57.97 -3.77 33.31
CA MET A 1 -56.60 -4.33 33.15
C MET A 1 -55.93 -4.33 34.51
N SER A 2 -55.50 -5.50 35.01
CA SER A 2 -54.98 -5.64 36.38
C SER A 2 -53.68 -4.87 36.58
N PRO A 3 -53.42 -4.30 37.78
CA PRO A 3 -52.23 -3.50 38.08
C PRO A 3 -50.92 -4.27 37.86
N VAL A 4 -50.98 -5.60 37.93
CA VAL A 4 -49.85 -6.52 37.68
C VAL A 4 -49.43 -6.54 36.20
N ARG A 5 -50.38 -6.53 35.25
CA ARG A 5 -50.07 -6.45 33.80
C ARG A 5 -49.44 -5.12 33.40
N ARG A 6 -49.86 -4.01 34.04
CA ARG A 6 -49.33 -2.67 33.79
C ARG A 6 -47.90 -2.51 34.33
N ARG A 7 -47.59 -3.11 35.48
CA ARG A 7 -46.22 -3.15 36.02
C ARG A 7 -45.28 -3.99 35.15
N LEU A 8 -45.71 -5.17 34.73
CA LEU A 8 -44.92 -6.03 33.84
C LEU A 8 -44.55 -5.35 32.52
N LEU A 9 -45.51 -4.66 31.90
CA LEU A 9 -45.27 -3.89 30.66
C LEU A 9 -44.29 -2.73 30.85
N VAL A 10 -44.33 -2.03 31.98
CA VAL A 10 -43.43 -0.90 32.26
C VAL A 10 -42.00 -1.38 32.54
N TYR A 11 -41.82 -2.56 33.13
CA TYR A 11 -40.50 -3.16 33.36
C TYR A 11 -39.93 -3.88 32.13
N SER A 12 -40.76 -4.44 31.26
CA SER A 12 -40.32 -5.12 30.02
C SER A 12 -40.12 -4.17 28.84
N ALA A 13 -40.79 -3.01 28.83
CA ALA A 13 -40.66 -2.00 27.78
C ALA A 13 -39.22 -1.51 27.55
N PRO A 14 -38.41 -1.17 28.58
CA PRO A 14 -37.03 -0.75 28.35
C PRO A 14 -36.16 -1.87 27.78
N VAL A 15 -36.36 -3.12 28.19
CA VAL A 15 -35.62 -4.28 27.64
C VAL A 15 -35.98 -4.52 26.18
N ALA A 16 -37.27 -4.47 25.85
CA ALA A 16 -37.73 -4.59 24.47
C ALA A 16 -37.22 -3.43 23.60
N LEU A 17 -37.19 -2.20 24.14
CA LEU A 17 -36.62 -1.03 23.46
C LEU A 17 -35.13 -1.22 23.17
N VAL A 18 -34.36 -1.73 24.13
CA VAL A 18 -32.93 -2.04 23.94
C VAL A 18 -32.75 -3.09 22.85
N ILE A 19 -33.55 -4.15 22.85
CA ILE A 19 -33.52 -5.19 21.80
C ILE A 19 -33.84 -4.60 20.43
N VAL A 20 -34.87 -3.75 20.32
CA VAL A 20 -35.22 -3.09 19.06
C VAL A 20 -34.10 -2.16 18.59
N VAL A 21 -33.47 -1.40 19.48
CA VAL A 21 -32.32 -0.55 19.15
C VAL A 21 -31.14 -1.39 18.66
N VAL A 22 -30.86 -2.54 19.28
CA VAL A 22 -29.81 -3.47 18.83
C VAL A 22 -30.14 -4.02 17.45
N ILE A 23 -31.37 -4.47 17.22
CA ILE A 23 -31.82 -4.99 15.92
C ILE A 23 -31.68 -3.91 14.84
N VAL A 24 -32.20 -2.71 15.08
CA VAL A 24 -32.07 -1.57 14.16
C VAL A 24 -30.60 -1.27 13.89
N LYS A 25 -29.74 -1.27 14.90
CA LYS A 25 -28.32 -1.04 14.75
C LYS A 25 -27.61 -2.13 13.94
N LEU A 26 -27.98 -3.40 14.12
CA LEU A 26 -27.48 -4.51 13.31
C LEU A 26 -27.90 -4.37 11.85
N PHE A 27 -29.17 -4.01 11.59
CA PHE A 27 -29.65 -3.72 10.24
C PHE A 27 -28.93 -2.52 9.61
N SER A 28 -28.68 -1.46 10.38
CA SER A 28 -27.92 -0.29 9.91
C SER A 28 -26.48 -0.65 9.56
N VAL A 29 -25.83 -1.52 10.32
CA VAL A 29 -24.46 -1.99 10.03
C VAL A 29 -24.42 -2.84 8.76
N VAL A 30 -25.40 -3.72 8.55
CA VAL A 30 -25.50 -4.54 7.32
C VAL A 30 -25.81 -3.67 6.11
N ALA A 31 -26.71 -2.69 6.25
CA ALA A 31 -27.04 -1.74 5.20
C ALA A 31 -25.85 -0.86 4.84
N ALA A 32 -25.13 -0.33 5.83
CA ALA A 32 -23.91 0.45 5.63
C ALA A 32 -22.76 -0.38 5.01
N GLY A 33 -22.66 -1.67 5.37
CA GLY A 33 -21.71 -2.58 4.73
C GLY A 33 -22.03 -2.83 3.26
N ASN A 34 -23.32 -2.94 2.92
CA ASN A 34 -23.78 -3.15 1.56
C ASN A 34 -23.70 -1.87 0.70
N SER A 35 -23.93 -0.69 1.29
CA SER A 35 -23.76 0.60 0.62
C SER A 35 -22.29 0.95 0.39
N ALA A 36 -21.43 0.72 1.38
CA ALA A 36 -19.98 0.88 1.23
C ALA A 36 -19.45 -0.02 0.10
N ALA A 37 -19.86 -1.29 0.06
CA ALA A 37 -19.49 -2.22 -1.01
C ALA A 37 -19.96 -1.74 -2.40
N ALA A 38 -21.13 -1.11 -2.50
CA ALA A 38 -21.63 -0.51 -3.74
C ALA A 38 -20.87 0.78 -4.13
N GLY A 39 -20.53 1.65 -3.17
CA GLY A 39 -19.75 2.86 -3.42
C GLY A 39 -18.30 2.58 -3.87
N PHE A 40 -17.70 1.49 -3.36
CA PHE A 40 -16.42 0.99 -3.89
C PHE A 40 -16.54 0.47 -5.33
N ALA A 41 -17.70 -0.08 -5.72
CA ALA A 41 -17.91 -0.59 -7.07
C ALA A 41 -18.03 0.54 -8.11
N ASP A 42 -18.59 1.70 -7.73
CA ASP A 42 -18.83 2.83 -8.64
C ASP A 42 -17.66 3.84 -8.74
N ARG A 43 -16.57 3.66 -7.99
CA ARG A 43 -15.42 4.60 -7.94
C ARG A 43 -15.79 6.05 -7.58
N ASP A 44 -16.88 6.27 -6.85
CA ASP A 44 -17.30 7.61 -6.42
C ASP A 44 -16.61 7.99 -5.10
N ALA A 45 -15.37 8.48 -5.22
CA ALA A 45 -14.57 8.95 -4.09
C ALA A 45 -15.22 10.13 -3.33
N GLY A 46 -16.18 10.85 -3.94
CA GLY A 46 -16.92 11.94 -3.31
C GLY A 46 -17.96 11.43 -2.31
N ALA A 47 -18.75 10.43 -2.72
CA ALA A 47 -19.73 9.79 -1.84
C ALA A 47 -19.08 9.06 -0.66
N LEU A 48 -17.94 8.38 -0.90
CA LEU A 48 -17.20 7.73 0.18
C LEU A 48 -16.59 8.75 1.17
N ALA A 49 -16.09 9.90 0.69
CA ALA A 49 -15.52 10.92 1.57
C ALA A 49 -16.57 11.53 2.53
N GLU A 50 -17.82 11.69 2.06
CA GLU A 50 -18.92 12.19 2.89
C GLU A 50 -19.39 11.16 3.93
N GLU A 51 -19.50 9.88 3.55
CA GLU A 51 -19.77 8.77 4.49
C GLU A 51 -18.65 8.61 5.52
N VAL A 52 -17.37 8.70 5.13
CA VAL A 52 -16.22 8.63 6.04
C VAL A 52 -16.22 9.81 7.01
N ALA A 53 -16.46 11.04 6.54
CA ALA A 53 -16.57 12.21 7.41
C ALA A 53 -17.75 12.10 8.40
N GLN A 54 -18.81 11.39 8.03
CA GLN A 54 -19.94 11.11 8.92
C GLN A 54 -19.60 10.02 9.95
N LEU A 55 -18.90 8.96 9.55
CA LEU A 55 -18.40 7.91 10.46
C LEU A 55 -17.36 8.43 11.46
N GLU A 56 -16.46 9.32 11.05
CA GLU A 56 -15.47 9.97 11.93
C GLU A 56 -16.13 10.92 12.95
N ARG A 57 -17.30 11.50 12.66
CA ARG A 57 -18.06 12.34 13.60
C ARG A 57 -18.74 11.55 14.72
N PHE A 58 -18.96 10.24 14.54
CA PHE A 58 -19.57 9.35 15.56
C PHE A 58 -18.58 8.34 16.16
N ASN A 59 -17.28 8.65 16.05
CA ASN A 59 -16.12 7.78 16.32
C ASN A 59 -15.86 7.44 17.80
N VAL A 60 -16.92 7.10 18.53
CA VAL A 60 -16.86 6.68 19.94
C VAL A 60 -17.06 5.16 20.07
N VAL A 61 -17.50 4.47 19.00
CA VAL A 61 -18.01 3.09 19.11
C VAL A 61 -17.07 2.01 18.55
N ASP A 62 -16.18 2.30 17.59
CA ASP A 62 -15.24 1.29 17.06
C ASP A 62 -14.02 1.89 16.32
N PRO A 63 -12.87 2.09 16.99
CA PRO A 63 -11.69 2.73 16.41
C PRO A 63 -11.04 1.92 15.28
N ALA A 64 -11.22 0.60 15.22
CA ALA A 64 -10.68 -0.21 14.13
C ALA A 64 -11.39 0.08 12.80
N LYS A 65 -12.71 0.34 12.85
CA LYS A 65 -13.51 0.71 11.68
C LYS A 65 -13.15 2.09 11.14
N ALA A 66 -12.84 3.05 12.00
CA ALA A 66 -12.38 4.36 11.57
C ALA A 66 -11.04 4.27 10.83
N SER A 67 -10.04 3.58 11.38
CA SER A 67 -8.77 3.35 10.68
C SER A 67 -8.99 2.59 9.37
N PHE A 68 -9.90 1.61 9.31
CA PHE A 68 -10.22 0.92 8.06
C PHE A 68 -10.80 1.88 7.00
N ALA A 69 -11.77 2.71 7.39
CA ALA A 69 -12.41 3.68 6.51
C ALA A 69 -11.43 4.76 6.01
N ALA A 70 -10.55 5.25 6.88
CA ALA A 70 -9.47 6.16 6.53
C ALA A 70 -8.46 5.52 5.55
N GLY A 71 -8.16 4.23 5.73
CA GLY A 71 -7.30 3.47 4.82
C GLY A 71 -7.91 3.34 3.43
N ALA A 72 -9.20 3.01 3.37
CA ALA A 72 -9.98 2.95 2.13
C ALA A 72 -10.02 4.28 1.38
N LEU A 73 -10.34 5.38 2.07
CA LEU A 73 -10.32 6.72 1.48
C LEU A 73 -8.93 7.06 0.93
N ALA A 74 -7.88 6.73 1.67
CA ALA A 74 -6.51 6.95 1.23
C ALA A 74 -6.16 6.16 -0.04
N VAL A 75 -6.68 4.93 -0.22
CA VAL A 75 -6.53 4.19 -1.50
C VAL A 75 -7.20 4.94 -2.64
N LEU A 76 -8.44 5.40 -2.46
CA LEU A 76 -9.15 6.15 -3.50
C LEU A 76 -8.46 7.47 -3.87
N GLN A 77 -7.77 8.09 -2.91
CA GLN A 77 -6.99 9.32 -3.11
C GLN A 77 -5.55 9.06 -3.58
N ASP A 78 -5.19 7.82 -3.91
CA ASP A 78 -3.84 7.40 -4.31
C ASP A 78 -2.74 7.58 -3.23
N ARG A 79 -3.15 7.80 -1.97
CA ARG A 79 -2.27 8.01 -0.81
C ARG A 79 -1.88 6.68 -0.18
N LEU A 80 -1.19 5.82 -0.93
CA LEU A 80 -0.85 4.46 -0.50
C LEU A 80 -0.02 4.39 0.80
N ALA A 81 0.75 5.43 1.12
CA ALA A 81 1.49 5.48 2.37
C ALA A 81 0.60 5.69 3.59
N ASP A 82 -0.50 6.42 3.43
CA ASP A 82 -1.47 6.64 4.48
C ASP A 82 -2.40 5.43 4.60
N ALA A 83 -2.79 4.84 3.46
CA ALA A 83 -3.53 3.59 3.41
C ALA A 83 -2.83 2.46 4.16
N ASP A 84 -1.51 2.28 3.95
CA ASP A 84 -0.73 1.26 4.65
C ASP A 84 -0.81 1.42 6.17
N ARG A 85 -0.57 2.64 6.69
CA ARG A 85 -0.61 2.92 8.14
C ARG A 85 -2.00 2.66 8.71
N ASN A 86 -3.03 3.15 8.04
CA ASN A 86 -4.41 3.03 8.48
C ASN A 86 -4.90 1.57 8.47
N PHE A 87 -4.61 0.79 7.43
CA PHE A 87 -4.98 -0.63 7.42
C PHE A 87 -4.16 -1.48 8.40
N ALA A 88 -2.88 -1.16 8.61
CA ALA A 88 -2.07 -1.80 9.64
C ALA A 88 -2.62 -1.53 11.04
N GLU A 89 -3.03 -0.30 11.31
CA GLU A 89 -3.66 0.09 12.56
C GLU A 89 -5.01 -0.59 12.77
N ALA A 90 -5.85 -0.64 11.72
CA ALA A 90 -7.12 -1.37 11.76
C ALA A 90 -6.89 -2.87 12.07
N ALA A 91 -5.95 -3.52 11.36
CA ALA A 91 -5.63 -4.92 11.57
C ALA A 91 -5.08 -5.22 12.98
N ALA A 92 -4.36 -4.27 13.58
CA ALA A 92 -3.80 -4.41 14.93
C ALA A 92 -4.85 -4.22 16.04
N ARG A 93 -5.92 -3.47 15.77
CA ARG A 93 -7.00 -3.20 16.74
C ARG A 93 -8.20 -4.13 16.61
N SER A 94 -8.32 -4.84 15.49
CA SER A 94 -9.35 -5.86 15.29
C SER A 94 -9.00 -7.17 16.00
N SER A 95 -10.04 -7.90 16.43
CA SER A 95 -9.88 -9.32 16.77
C SER A 95 -9.38 -10.11 15.55
N ALA A 96 -8.80 -11.29 15.76
CA ALA A 96 -8.32 -12.13 14.67
C ALA A 96 -9.40 -12.35 13.59
N ALA A 97 -10.62 -12.72 14.01
CA ALA A 97 -11.74 -12.97 13.12
C ALA A 97 -12.18 -11.74 12.30
N GLU A 98 -12.07 -10.54 12.87
CA GLU A 98 -12.48 -9.29 12.20
C GLU A 98 -11.35 -8.65 11.38
N SER A 99 -10.10 -9.08 11.60
CA SER A 99 -8.92 -8.48 10.98
C SER A 99 -8.72 -8.84 9.50
N CYS A 100 -9.43 -9.84 8.96
CA CYS A 100 -9.20 -10.33 7.59
C CYS A 100 -9.33 -9.21 6.54
N SER A 101 -10.39 -8.40 6.60
CA SER A 101 -10.60 -7.32 5.62
C SER A 101 -9.47 -6.30 5.67
N ALA A 102 -9.01 -5.91 6.87
CA ALA A 102 -7.91 -4.96 7.02
C ALA A 102 -6.59 -5.56 6.51
N ARG A 103 -6.31 -6.84 6.79
CA ARG A 103 -5.10 -7.54 6.34
C ARG A 103 -5.06 -7.74 4.82
N VAL A 104 -6.18 -8.12 4.20
CA VAL A 104 -6.26 -8.25 2.73
C VAL A 104 -5.99 -6.90 2.06
N ASN A 105 -6.59 -5.82 2.56
CA ASN A 105 -6.32 -4.48 1.99
C ASN A 105 -4.89 -4.01 2.26
N LEU A 106 -4.33 -4.28 3.44
CA LEU A 106 -2.93 -3.98 3.75
C LEU A 106 -1.96 -4.71 2.82
N GLU A 107 -2.22 -5.99 2.54
CA GLU A 107 -1.44 -6.79 1.59
C GLU A 107 -1.46 -6.18 0.19
N LEU A 108 -2.65 -5.89 -0.35
CA LEU A 108 -2.80 -5.28 -1.68
C LEU A 108 -2.14 -3.90 -1.77
N VAL A 109 -2.25 -3.07 -0.72
CA VAL A 109 -1.58 -1.75 -0.67
C VAL A 109 -0.06 -1.92 -0.72
N ARG A 110 0.51 -2.83 0.09
CA ARG A 110 1.95 -3.10 0.09
C ARG A 110 2.42 -3.68 -1.24
N GLU A 111 1.67 -4.61 -1.81
CA GLU A 111 1.93 -5.15 -3.15
C GLU A 111 1.95 -4.02 -4.20
N THR A 112 0.96 -3.12 -4.17
CA THR A 112 0.88 -1.99 -5.10
C THR A 112 2.04 -1.02 -4.95
N ARG A 113 2.49 -0.75 -3.72
CA ARG A 113 3.71 0.05 -3.47
C ARG A 113 4.95 -0.63 -4.02
N GLY A 114 5.04 -1.95 -3.88
CA GLY A 114 6.09 -2.76 -4.49
C GLY A 114 6.06 -2.65 -6.02
N ASP A 115 4.89 -2.74 -6.63
CA ASP A 115 4.71 -2.61 -8.08
C ASP A 115 5.13 -1.24 -8.60
N ARG A 116 4.80 -0.16 -7.88
CA ARG A 116 5.26 1.20 -8.24
C ARG A 116 6.77 1.36 -8.11
N ALA A 117 7.36 0.82 -7.04
CA ALA A 117 8.80 0.84 -6.87
C ALA A 117 9.51 0.04 -7.98
N ALA A 118 8.98 -1.14 -8.33
CA ALA A 118 9.51 -1.96 -9.42
C ALA A 118 9.38 -1.25 -10.78
N ALA A 119 8.26 -0.59 -11.05
CA ALA A 119 8.06 0.21 -12.27
C ALA A 119 9.03 1.40 -12.35
N ALA A 120 9.39 1.97 -11.19
CA ALA A 120 10.43 3.00 -11.07
C ALA A 120 11.87 2.44 -11.06
N SER A 121 12.07 1.15 -11.32
CA SER A 121 13.36 0.45 -11.23
C SER A 121 14.02 0.48 -9.85
N ASP A 122 13.28 0.83 -8.80
CA ASP A 122 13.71 0.70 -7.41
C ASP A 122 13.41 -0.71 -6.89
N HIS A 123 14.16 -1.69 -7.41
CA HIS A 123 13.96 -3.10 -7.09
C HIS A 123 14.23 -3.44 -5.62
N ARG A 124 15.06 -2.64 -4.93
CA ARG A 124 15.35 -2.82 -3.50
C ARG A 124 14.13 -2.44 -2.66
N SER A 125 13.54 -1.27 -2.90
CA SER A 125 12.30 -0.89 -2.21
C SER A 125 11.15 -1.81 -2.60
N ALA A 126 11.05 -2.21 -3.88
CA ALA A 126 10.05 -3.16 -4.34
C ALA A 126 10.10 -4.47 -3.55
N LEU A 127 11.29 -5.06 -3.44
CA LEU A 127 11.52 -6.27 -2.65
C LEU A 127 11.08 -6.10 -1.20
N GLY A 128 11.43 -4.97 -0.56
CA GLY A 128 11.01 -4.67 0.80
C GLY A 128 9.49 -4.63 0.96
N TYR A 129 8.77 -3.98 0.04
CA TYR A 129 7.31 -3.93 0.07
C TYR A 129 6.67 -5.29 -0.17
N TYR A 130 7.17 -6.10 -1.10
CA TYR A 130 6.63 -7.44 -1.34
C TYR A 130 6.86 -8.39 -0.17
N LEU A 131 8.02 -8.32 0.49
CA LEU A 131 8.28 -9.08 1.72
C LEU A 131 7.33 -8.66 2.85
N ALA A 132 7.12 -7.36 3.02
CA ALA A 132 6.16 -6.84 4.00
C ALA A 132 4.70 -7.22 3.68
N ALA A 133 4.34 -7.35 2.40
CA ALA A 133 3.03 -7.88 1.98
C ALA A 133 2.91 -9.38 2.28
N ARG A 134 3.96 -10.16 1.98
CA ARG A 134 4.04 -11.60 2.23
C ARG A 134 3.89 -11.94 3.71
N GLU A 135 4.50 -11.14 4.56
CA GLU A 135 4.39 -11.22 6.02
C GLU A 135 2.94 -11.02 6.52
N VAL A 136 2.16 -10.16 5.86
CA VAL A 136 0.72 -9.98 6.19
C VAL A 136 -0.06 -11.25 5.88
N VAL A 137 0.21 -11.89 4.74
CA VAL A 137 -0.39 -13.18 4.36
C VAL A 137 0.00 -14.27 5.35
N ASP A 138 1.29 -14.38 5.70
CA ASP A 138 1.80 -15.42 6.60
C ASP A 138 1.22 -15.34 8.02
N ARG A 139 0.92 -14.13 8.50
CA ARG A 139 0.37 -13.91 9.85
C ARG A 139 -1.14 -13.78 9.88
N ALA A 140 -1.82 -13.94 8.73
CA ALA A 140 -3.26 -13.83 8.69
C ALA A 140 -3.91 -15.11 9.27
N PRO A 141 -5.05 -14.98 9.95
CA PRO A 141 -5.86 -16.13 10.31
C PRO A 141 -6.28 -16.98 9.11
N ASP A 142 -6.55 -18.26 9.38
CA ASP A 142 -7.06 -19.19 8.37
C ASP A 142 -8.35 -18.67 7.73
N GLY A 143 -8.46 -18.85 6.41
CA GLY A 143 -9.62 -18.38 5.66
C GLY A 143 -9.63 -16.89 5.30
N CYS A 144 -8.63 -16.09 5.71
CA CYS A 144 -8.49 -14.72 5.18
C CYS A 144 -7.97 -14.72 3.74
N PHE A 145 -6.99 -15.58 3.44
CA PHE A 145 -6.36 -15.72 2.12
C PHE A 145 -6.64 -17.10 1.51
N ALA A 146 -5.80 -18.10 1.77
CA ALA A 146 -6.06 -19.46 1.30
C ALA A 146 -7.30 -20.07 1.97
N GLY A 147 -8.13 -20.76 1.18
CA GLY A 147 -9.35 -21.41 1.69
C GLY A 147 -10.45 -20.43 2.09
N ASN A 148 -10.39 -19.19 1.59
CA ASN A 148 -11.37 -18.17 1.91
C ASN A 148 -12.76 -18.44 1.28
N ALA A 149 -13.81 -18.01 1.98
CA ALA A 149 -15.21 -18.20 1.59
C ALA A 149 -15.85 -16.91 1.01
N ASP A 150 -15.05 -16.02 0.41
CA ASP A 150 -15.53 -14.76 -0.16
C ASP A 150 -16.63 -15.00 -1.21
N PRO A 151 -17.85 -14.46 -1.12
CA PRO A 151 -18.92 -14.78 -2.08
C PRO A 151 -18.56 -14.42 -3.53
N ASP A 152 -17.73 -13.39 -3.72
CA ASP A 152 -17.26 -12.96 -5.03
C ASP A 152 -16.12 -13.87 -5.51
N VAL A 153 -16.32 -14.52 -6.65
CA VAL A 153 -15.39 -15.52 -7.20
C VAL A 153 -14.02 -14.90 -7.53
N ASP A 154 -14.00 -13.70 -8.10
CA ASP A 154 -12.76 -13.03 -8.50
C ASP A 154 -11.96 -12.60 -7.28
N ARG A 155 -12.61 -11.98 -6.30
CA ARG A 155 -11.97 -11.64 -5.02
C ARG A 155 -11.45 -12.87 -4.29
N ARG A 156 -12.20 -13.97 -4.31
CA ARG A 156 -11.78 -15.25 -3.74
C ARG A 156 -10.50 -15.75 -4.38
N HIS A 157 -10.41 -15.69 -5.72
CA HIS A 157 -9.22 -16.07 -6.48
C HIS A 157 -8.03 -15.16 -6.16
N VAL A 158 -8.22 -13.83 -6.17
CA VAL A 158 -7.15 -12.86 -5.84
C VAL A 158 -6.54 -13.15 -4.46
N ARG A 159 -7.37 -13.46 -3.47
CA ARG A 159 -6.95 -13.80 -2.10
C ARG A 159 -6.24 -15.15 -2.03
N ASN A 160 -6.77 -16.18 -2.69
CA ASN A 160 -6.14 -17.51 -2.73
C ASN A 160 -4.75 -17.46 -3.40
N ASP A 161 -4.61 -16.65 -4.45
CA ASP A 161 -3.38 -16.56 -5.22
C ASP A 161 -2.32 -15.64 -4.61
N ALA A 162 -2.67 -14.87 -3.57
CA ALA A 162 -1.83 -13.82 -2.98
C ALA A 162 -0.41 -14.32 -2.65
N GLN A 163 -0.30 -15.43 -1.93
CA GLN A 163 1.00 -16.00 -1.55
C GLN A 163 1.85 -16.36 -2.77
N ALA A 164 1.28 -17.05 -3.75
CA ALA A 164 2.01 -17.47 -4.95
C ALA A 164 2.39 -16.26 -5.81
N ARG A 165 1.51 -15.27 -5.93
CA ARG A 165 1.73 -14.01 -6.64
C ARG A 165 2.87 -13.20 -6.02
N LEU A 166 2.85 -13.03 -4.70
CA LEU A 166 3.91 -12.33 -3.96
C LEU A 166 5.24 -13.06 -4.06
N ASN A 167 5.28 -14.40 -3.96
CA ASN A 167 6.52 -15.16 -4.13
C ASN A 167 7.16 -14.92 -5.50
N ARG A 168 6.36 -14.90 -6.59
CA ARG A 168 6.87 -14.57 -7.93
C ARG A 168 7.44 -13.16 -7.99
N LYS A 169 6.74 -12.18 -7.41
CA LYS A 169 7.20 -10.77 -7.34
C LYS A 169 8.48 -10.62 -6.52
N ILE A 170 8.59 -11.30 -5.38
CA ILE A 170 9.80 -11.36 -4.53
C ILE A 170 10.98 -11.92 -5.31
N SER A 171 10.81 -13.06 -6.00
CA SER A 171 11.87 -13.66 -6.80
C SER A 171 12.34 -12.73 -7.93
N ALA A 172 11.40 -12.11 -8.65
CA ALA A 172 11.71 -11.18 -9.74
C ALA A 172 12.44 -9.94 -9.23
N ALA A 173 11.95 -9.31 -8.16
CA ALA A 173 12.60 -8.15 -7.56
C ALA A 173 13.99 -8.50 -7.01
N GLY A 174 14.12 -9.63 -6.31
CA GLY A 174 15.39 -10.09 -5.76
C GLY A 174 16.46 -10.35 -6.82
N ALA A 175 16.09 -10.92 -7.96
CA ALA A 175 17.00 -11.12 -9.09
C ALA A 175 17.49 -9.81 -9.72
N ALA A 176 16.70 -8.73 -9.61
CA ALA A 176 17.02 -7.41 -10.14
C ALA A 176 17.76 -6.50 -9.14
N VAL A 177 17.88 -6.89 -7.85
CA VAL A 177 18.70 -6.16 -6.88
C VAL A 177 20.18 -6.51 -7.13
N PRO A 178 21.04 -5.54 -7.49
CA PRO A 178 22.45 -5.82 -7.70
C PRO A 178 23.08 -6.31 -6.38
N PRO A 179 23.98 -7.32 -6.44
CA PRO A 179 24.77 -7.70 -5.26
C PRO A 179 25.51 -6.47 -4.76
N ASN A 180 25.58 -6.32 -3.42
CA ASN A 180 26.15 -5.16 -2.73
C ASN A 180 27.32 -4.56 -3.53
N ALA A 181 27.17 -3.29 -3.94
CA ALA A 181 28.24 -2.60 -4.63
C ALA A 181 29.49 -2.62 -3.72
N PRO A 182 30.68 -3.01 -4.24
CA PRO A 182 31.90 -2.93 -3.46
C PRO A 182 32.06 -1.51 -2.91
N PRO A 183 32.58 -1.34 -1.69
CA PRO A 183 32.80 -0.03 -1.11
C PRO A 183 33.60 0.84 -2.09
N PRO A 184 33.27 2.14 -2.22
CA PRO A 184 34.02 3.03 -3.09
C PRO A 184 35.51 2.94 -2.75
N PRO A 185 36.41 2.91 -3.74
CA PRO A 185 37.84 2.89 -3.48
C PRO A 185 38.21 4.09 -2.59
N PRO A 186 39.14 3.92 -1.63
CA PRO A 186 39.56 5.01 -0.78
C PRO A 186 40.02 6.20 -1.65
N PRO A 187 39.71 7.45 -1.26
CA PRO A 187 40.12 8.62 -2.02
C PRO A 187 41.62 8.56 -2.26
N ALA A 188 42.02 8.63 -3.53
CA ALA A 188 43.42 8.69 -3.91
C ALA A 188 44.07 9.88 -3.19
N GLN A 189 45.15 9.61 -2.45
CA GLN A 189 45.94 10.66 -1.83
C GLN A 189 46.39 11.63 -2.93
N ALA A 190 46.12 12.93 -2.73
CA ALA A 190 46.59 13.96 -3.64
C ALA A 190 48.11 13.82 -3.80
N PRO A 191 48.65 13.81 -5.03
CA PRO A 191 50.09 13.79 -5.22
C PRO A 191 50.72 14.98 -4.51
N PRO A 192 51.90 14.84 -3.90
CA PRO A 192 52.62 15.97 -3.31
C PRO A 192 52.85 17.04 -4.39
N PRO A 193 52.82 18.34 -4.03
CA PRO A 193 53.06 19.41 -4.99
C PRO A 193 54.48 19.25 -5.57
N GLY A 194 54.56 18.87 -6.84
CA GLY A 194 55.80 18.86 -7.59
C GLY A 194 56.25 20.29 -7.91
N PRO A 195 57.55 20.56 -8.01
CA PRO A 195 58.06 21.88 -8.35
C PRO A 195 57.61 22.29 -9.76
N ALA A 196 57.30 23.58 -9.92
CA ALA A 196 56.88 24.19 -11.18
C ALA A 196 57.94 23.98 -12.27
N GLY A 197 57.72 22.99 -13.12
CA GLY A 197 58.45 22.76 -14.36
C GLY A 197 57.57 23.15 -15.55
N THR A 198 58.10 23.98 -16.42
CA THR A 198 57.48 24.45 -17.67
C THR A 198 57.00 23.27 -18.52
N ALA A 199 55.71 23.21 -18.81
CA ALA A 199 55.12 22.19 -19.68
C ALA A 199 55.46 22.48 -21.16
N PRO A 200 55.94 21.50 -21.95
CA PRO A 200 55.94 21.60 -23.40
C PRO A 200 54.52 21.38 -23.93
N THR A 201 54.10 22.23 -24.88
CA THR A 201 52.81 22.17 -25.57
C THR A 201 52.67 20.84 -26.32
N ARG A 202 51.87 19.91 -25.78
CA ARG A 202 51.53 18.64 -26.42
C ARG A 202 50.25 18.84 -27.24
N PRO A 203 50.15 18.33 -28.49
CA PRO A 203 48.92 18.43 -29.27
C PRO A 203 47.80 17.65 -28.56
N PRO A 204 46.54 18.14 -28.58
CA PRO A 204 45.45 17.54 -27.83
C PRO A 204 45.14 16.13 -28.36
N ASN A 205 45.19 15.16 -27.45
CA ASN A 205 44.80 13.77 -27.68
C ASN A 205 43.30 13.73 -27.99
N ARG A 206 42.92 13.19 -29.15
CA ARG A 206 41.56 13.24 -29.70
C ARG A 206 40.57 12.25 -29.05
N LEU A 207 40.98 11.54 -28.00
CA LEU A 207 40.26 10.41 -27.41
C LEU A 207 40.34 10.41 -25.86
N ASP A 208 40.16 11.57 -25.24
CA ASP A 208 39.90 11.66 -23.80
C ASP A 208 38.38 11.73 -23.56
N PRO A 209 37.76 10.74 -22.86
CA PRO A 209 36.33 10.73 -22.56
C PRO A 209 35.92 11.71 -21.44
N ALA A 210 36.86 12.36 -20.76
CA ALA A 210 36.57 13.33 -19.70
C ALA A 210 36.64 14.79 -20.15
N SER A 211 37.03 15.09 -21.39
CA SER A 211 37.15 16.46 -21.90
C SER A 211 36.22 16.72 -23.09
N GLY A 212 35.08 17.34 -22.82
CA GLY A 212 34.14 17.85 -23.82
C GLY A 212 32.73 17.93 -23.25
N ASP A 213 31.98 18.99 -23.58
CA ASP A 213 30.57 19.10 -23.24
C ASP A 213 29.82 17.89 -23.86
N PRO A 214 29.12 17.06 -23.07
CA PRO A 214 28.35 15.92 -23.56
C PRO A 214 27.36 16.30 -24.67
N LEU A 215 26.87 17.54 -24.65
CA LEU A 215 25.91 18.05 -25.63
C LEU A 215 26.54 18.20 -27.01
N ASP A 216 27.80 18.65 -27.10
CA ASP A 216 28.51 18.81 -28.37
C ASP A 216 28.75 17.46 -29.05
N ARG A 217 29.05 16.42 -28.26
CA ARG A 217 29.21 15.05 -28.78
C ARG A 217 27.91 14.47 -29.30
N LEU A 218 26.79 14.68 -28.58
CA LEU A 218 25.48 14.24 -29.04
C LEU A 218 25.11 14.90 -30.37
N GLN A 219 25.32 16.22 -30.47
CA GLN A 219 25.07 16.95 -31.71
C GLN A 219 25.95 16.47 -32.87
N GLN A 220 27.20 16.07 -32.60
CA GLN A 220 28.10 15.56 -33.63
C GLN A 220 27.65 14.19 -34.15
N ILE A 221 27.26 13.27 -33.25
CA ILE A 221 26.73 11.96 -33.62
C ILE A 221 25.45 12.10 -34.47
N LEU A 222 24.55 13.02 -34.10
CA LEU A 222 23.31 13.24 -34.84
C LEU A 222 23.55 13.82 -36.25
N ARG A 223 24.56 14.67 -36.43
CA ARG A 223 24.93 15.22 -37.76
C ARG A 223 25.58 14.18 -38.66
N ASP A 224 26.37 13.27 -38.10
CA ASP A 224 27.03 12.22 -38.87
C ASP A 224 26.03 11.14 -39.33
N ALA A 225 25.05 10.81 -38.49
CA ALA A 225 23.94 9.92 -38.84
C ALA A 225 23.01 10.48 -39.94
N ALA A 226 22.98 11.79 -40.15
CA ALA A 226 22.20 12.43 -41.21
C ALA A 226 22.92 12.45 -42.57
N ARG A 227 24.19 12.03 -42.64
CA ARG A 227 25.01 12.02 -43.85
C ARG A 227 25.41 10.62 -44.33
N GLY A 228 25.13 9.58 -43.54
CA GLY A 228 25.25 8.18 -43.93
C GLY A 228 23.88 7.61 -44.30
#